data_AF-A0A949KV02-F1
#
_entry.id   AF-A0A949KV02-F1
#
_cell.length_a   1.000
_cell.length_b   1.000
_cell.length_c   1.000
_cell.angle_alpha   90.00
_cell.angle_beta   90.00
_cell.angle_gamma   90.00
#
_symmetry.space_group_name_H-M   'P 1'
#
loop_
_entity.id
_entity.type
_entity.pdbx_description
1 polymer ?
#
loop_
_entity_poly.entity_id
_entity_poly.type
_entity_poly.pdbx_seq_one_letter_code
_entity_poly.pdbx_strand_id
1 'polypeptide(L)' 'MVERGKDIWAIEVKSGGTGDARGLDRFRATYPESKTLMVGGPGIPLEEFFSLPAARWLV' A
#
# COMPACT_ATOMS: atom_id res chain seq x y z
N MET A 1 -23.82 4.50 -11.01
CA MET A 1 -22.75 3.88 -11.82
C MET A 1 -21.53 3.77 -10.92
N VAL A 2 -20.85 2.62 -10.91
CA VAL A 2 -19.60 2.44 -10.15
C VAL A 2 -18.47 2.41 -11.16
N GLU A 3 -17.56 3.38 -11.09
CA GLU A 3 -16.35 3.39 -11.92
C GLU A 3 -15.14 3.01 -11.06
N ARG A 4 -14.21 2.28 -11.68
CA ARG A 4 -12.89 2.00 -11.09
C ARG A 4 -11.94 3.09 -11.55
N GLY A 5 -11.26 3.75 -10.60
CA GLY A 5 -10.19 4.69 -10.92
C GLY A 5 -9.09 4.02 -11.76
N LYS A 6 -8.44 4.79 -12.63
CA LYS A 6 -7.38 4.28 -13.53
C LYS A 6 -6.13 3.83 -12.77
N ASP A 7 -5.87 4.43 -11.62
CA ASP A 7 -4.74 4.10 -10.73
C ASP A 7 -5.25 3.48 -9.44
N ILE A 8 -5.13 2.15 -9.32
CA ILE A 8 -5.51 1.42 -8.12
C ILE A 8 -4.27 1.24 -7.24
N TRP A 9 -4.37 1.65 -5.98
CA TRP A 9 -3.32 1.46 -4.98
C TRP A 9 -3.77 0.48 -3.89
N ALA A 10 -2.92 -0.49 -3.57
CA ALA A 10 -3.05 -1.34 -2.40
C ALA A 10 -2.06 -0.84 -1.34
N ILE A 11 -2.58 -0.36 -0.21
CA ILE A 11 -1.76 0.09 0.92
C ILE A 11 -1.95 -0.91 2.06
N GLU A 12 -0.89 -1.61 2.42
CA GLU A 12 -0.89 -2.54 3.55
C GLU A 12 -0.15 -1.90 4.74
N VAL A 13 -0.86 -1.68 5.84
CA VAL A 13 -0.33 -1.04 7.05
C VAL A 13 -0.15 -2.08 8.15
N LYS A 14 1.03 -2.14 8.78
CA LYS A 14 1.37 -3.08 9.84
C LYS A 14 1.82 -2.35 11.11
N SER A 15 1.24 -2.70 12.25
CA SER A 15 1.56 -2.11 13.56
C SER A 15 2.72 -2.81 14.29
N GLY A 16 3.28 -3.90 13.76
CA GLY A 16 4.44 -4.60 14.34
C GLY A 16 4.83 -5.89 13.59
N GLY A 17 6.04 -6.40 13.89
CA GLY A 17 6.60 -7.67 13.39
C GLY A 17 7.03 -7.68 11.91
N THR A 18 7.82 -8.69 11.53
CA THR A 18 8.10 -9.02 10.12
C THR A 18 6.91 -9.77 9.52
N GLY A 19 5.77 -9.10 9.40
CA GLY A 19 4.61 -9.67 8.72
C GLY A 19 4.86 -9.72 7.22
N ASP A 20 4.63 -10.88 6.60
CA ASP A 20 4.71 -11.08 5.15
C ASP A 20 3.77 -10.16 4.33
N ALA A 21 3.93 -10.17 3.01
CA ALA A 21 3.14 -9.36 2.09
C ALA A 21 1.84 -10.04 1.61
N ARG A 22 1.29 -11.02 2.34
CA ARG A 22 0.14 -11.81 1.89
C ARG A 22 -1.09 -10.98 1.54
N GLY A 23 -1.31 -9.86 2.25
CA GLY A 23 -2.40 -8.93 1.96
C GLY A 23 -2.26 -8.31 0.57
N LEU A 24 -1.08 -7.78 0.27
CA LEU A 24 -0.74 -7.27 -1.06
C LEU A 24 -0.79 -8.36 -2.13
N ASP A 25 -0.25 -9.55 -1.86
CA ASP A 25 -0.24 -10.67 -2.82
C ASP A 25 -1.67 -11.04 -3.23
N ARG A 26 -2.56 -11.19 -2.25
CA ARG A 26 -3.98 -11.50 -2.49
C ARG A 26 -4.69 -10.37 -3.23
N PHE A 27 -4.38 -9.12 -2.91
CA PHE A 27 -4.96 -7.97 -3.59
C PHE A 27 -4.54 -7.93 -5.07
N ARG A 28 -3.25 -8.13 -5.35
CA ARG A 28 -2.71 -8.15 -6.72
C ARG A 28 -3.23 -9.31 -7.55
N ALA A 29 -3.57 -10.45 -6.95
CA ALA A 29 -4.26 -11.53 -7.66
C ALA A 29 -5.63 -11.10 -8.22
N THR A 30 -6.29 -10.13 -7.57
CA THR A 30 -7.58 -9.57 -8.04
C THR A 30 -7.39 -8.32 -8.90
N TYR A 31 -6.37 -7.52 -8.61
CA TYR A 31 -6.04 -6.27 -9.30
C TYR A 31 -4.58 -6.27 -9.76
N PRO A 32 -4.23 -6.95 -10.86
CA PRO A 32 -2.84 -7.17 -11.25
C PRO A 32 -2.07 -5.87 -11.53
N GLU A 33 -2.77 -4.84 -12.00
CA GLU A 33 -2.20 -3.52 -12.32
C GLU A 33 -2.12 -2.59 -11.11
N SER A 34 -2.54 -3.02 -9.91
CA SER A 34 -2.47 -2.17 -8.73
C SER A 34 -1.02 -1.90 -8.32
N LYS A 35 -0.72 -0.64 -8.02
CA LYS A 35 0.52 -0.24 -7.34
C LYS A 35 0.40 -0.63 -5.86
N THR A 36 1.52 -0.97 -5.22
CA THR A 36 1.52 -1.43 -3.83
C THR A 36 2.41 -0.59 -2.94
N LEU A 37 1.94 -0.32 -1.72
CA LEU A 37 2.69 0.40 -0.69
C LEU A 37 2.60 -0.37 0.63
N MET A 38 3.74 -0.65 1.26
CA MET A 38 3.77 -1.24 2.61
C MET A 38 4.20 -0.18 3.62
N VAL A 39 3.41 -0.01 4.68
CA VAL A 39 3.64 0.96 5.75
C VAL A 39 3.79 0.22 7.08
N GLY A 40 4.82 0.53 7.84
CA GLY A 40 5.21 -0.14 9.07
C GLY A 40 5.91 -1.49 8.86
N GLY A 41 6.53 -2.03 9.92
CA GLY A 41 7.31 -3.27 9.87
C GLY A 41 8.50 -3.17 8.89
N PRO A 42 8.62 -4.05 7.87
CA PRO A 42 9.68 -4.00 6.86
C PRO A 42 9.45 -2.94 5.75
N GLY A 43 8.34 -2.21 5.78
CA GLY A 43 7.99 -1.16 4.81
C GLY A 43 8.43 0.25 5.23
N ILE A 44 7.69 1.26 4.76
CA ILE A 44 7.94 2.67 5.12
C ILE A 44 7.63 2.87 6.62
N PRO A 45 8.55 3.42 7.43
CA PRO A 45 8.26 3.75 8.83
C PRO A 45 7.01 4.62 8.96
N LEU A 46 6.21 4.36 9.99
CA LEU A 46 4.91 5.03 10.14
C LEU A 46 5.08 6.54 10.32
N GLU A 47 6.12 6.94 11.06
CA GLU A 47 6.49 8.34 11.28
C GLU A 47 6.87 9.03 9.97
N GLU A 48 7.65 8.37 9.10
CA GLU A 48 8.05 8.91 7.80
C GLU A 48 6.84 9.05 6.87
N PHE A 49 5.99 8.01 6.81
CA PHE A 49 4.79 8.00 5.99
C PHE A 49 3.88 9.20 6.28
N PHE A 50 3.69 9.54 7.56
CA PHE A 50 2.89 10.69 7.98
C PHE A 50 3.61 12.04 7.92
N SER A 51 4.94 12.05 7.82
CA SER A 51 5.73 13.29 7.79
C SER A 51 5.79 13.95 6.41
N LEU A 52 5.40 13.23 5.34
CA LEU A 52 5.48 13.70 3.96
C LEU A 52 4.08 13.79 3.32
N PRO A 53 3.86 14.73 2.37
CA PRO A 53 2.59 14.82 1.64
C PRO A 53 2.29 13.52 0.88
N ALA A 54 1.01 13.17 0.75
CA ALA A 54 0.57 11.94 0.08
C ALA A 54 1.09 11.80 -1.36
N ALA A 55 1.28 12.91 -2.08
CA ALA A 55 1.84 12.95 -3.44
C ALA A 55 3.28 12.38 -3.53
N ARG A 56 4.00 12.26 -2.41
CA ARG A 56 5.32 11.61 -2.35
C ARG A 56 5.23 10.09 -2.53
N TRP A 57 4.10 9.51 -2.15
CA TRP A 57 3.85 8.07 -2.12
C TRP A 57 2.96 7.61 -3.27
N LEU A 58 1.97 8.43 -3.65
CA LEU A 58 0.93 8.10 -4.63
C LEU A 58 1.25 8.75 -5.99
N VAL A 59 2.13 8.10 -6.76
CA VAL A 59 2.57 8.52 -8.11
C VAL A 59 1.96 7.71 -9.24
#